data_AF-P36988-F1
#
_entry.id   AF-P36988-F1
#
_cell.length_a   1.000
_cell.length_b   1.000
_cell.length_c   1.000
_cell.angle_alpha   90.00
_cell.angle_beta   90.00
_cell.angle_gamma   90.00
#
_symmetry.space_group_name_H-M   'P 1'
#
loop_
_entity.id
_entity.type
_entity.pdbx_description
1 polymer ?
#
loop_
_entity_poly.entity_id
_entity_poly.type
_entity_poly.pdbx_seq_one_letter_code
_entity_poly.pdbx_strand_id
1 'polypeptide(L)' 'AVKCIGWQETCNGKLPCCDGCVMCECNIMGQNCRCNHPKATSECES' A
#
# COMPACT_ATOMS: atom_id res chain seq x y z
N ALA A 1 -4.35 -18.28 3.50
CA ALA A 1 -4.03 -17.04 4.23
C ALA A 1 -3.67 -15.98 3.22
N VAL A 2 -4.35 -14.83 3.25
CA VAL A 2 -4.04 -13.68 2.37
C VAL A 2 -2.71 -13.09 2.83
N LYS A 3 -1.71 -13.06 1.95
CA LYS A 3 -0.34 -12.61 2.28
C LYS A 3 -0.11 -11.12 1.99
N CYS A 4 -1.01 -10.48 1.26
CA CYS A 4 -0.88 -9.11 0.81
C CYS A 4 -2.26 -8.47 0.57
N ILE A 5 -2.31 -7.14 0.54
CA ILE A 5 -3.53 -6.35 0.37
C ILE A 5 -3.66 -5.90 -1.08
N GLY A 6 -4.84 -6.10 -1.69
CA GLY A 6 -5.09 -5.73 -3.08
C GLY A 6 -5.02 -4.23 -3.36
N TRP A 7 -4.91 -3.86 -4.64
CA TRP A 7 -4.98 -2.45 -5.06
C TRP A 7 -6.32 -1.81 -4.65
N GLN A 8 -6.25 -0.60 -4.09
CA GLN A 8 -7.35 0.14 -3.46
C GLN A 8 -8.06 -0.54 -2.28
N GLU A 9 -7.60 -1.70 -1.83
CA GLU A 9 -8.14 -2.33 -0.63
C GLU A 9 -7.63 -1.65 0.64
N THR A 10 -8.42 -1.74 1.70
CA THR A 10 -8.10 -1.16 3.01
C THR A 10 -6.83 -1.81 3.58
N CYS A 11 -5.85 -0.99 3.95
CA CYS A 11 -4.61 -1.42 4.55
C CYS A 11 -4.43 -0.87 5.98
N ASN A 12 -3.61 -1.56 6.78
CA ASN A 12 -3.45 -1.27 8.21
C ASN A 12 -1.99 -1.35 8.70
N GLY A 13 -1.03 -1.35 7.77
CA GLY A 13 0.40 -1.48 8.06
C GLY A 13 0.88 -2.87 8.51
N LYS A 14 -0.02 -3.84 8.73
CA LYS A 14 0.38 -5.21 9.14
C LYS A 14 0.72 -6.12 7.96
N LEU A 15 0.13 -5.86 6.80
CA LEU A 15 0.35 -6.63 5.57
C LEU A 15 0.82 -5.68 4.46
N PRO A 16 1.75 -6.14 3.61
CA PRO A 16 2.19 -5.36 2.45
C PRO A 16 1.08 -5.30 1.40
N CYS A 17 1.12 -4.28 0.54
CA CYS A 17 0.33 -4.28 -0.69
C CYS A 17 0.85 -5.40 -1.62
N CYS A 18 -0.04 -6.02 -2.39
CA CYS A 18 0.34 -7.11 -3.30
C CYS A 18 1.24 -6.63 -4.43
N ASP A 19 1.05 -5.39 -4.86
CA ASP A 19 1.97 -4.72 -5.77
C ASP A 19 3.16 -4.17 -4.97
N GLY A 20 4.35 -4.70 -5.25
CA GLY A 20 5.60 -4.32 -4.59
C GLY A 20 5.96 -2.84 -4.81
N CYS A 21 5.39 -2.22 -5.82
CA CYS A 21 5.51 -0.81 -6.15
C CYS A 21 4.46 0.09 -5.50
N VAL A 22 3.55 -0.48 -4.72
CA VAL A 22 2.48 0.27 -4.07
C VAL A 22 2.66 0.20 -2.56
N MET A 23 2.40 1.32 -1.91
CA MET A 23 2.38 1.47 -0.47
C MET A 23 1.01 1.87 0.03
N CYS A 24 0.81 1.58 1.32
CA CYS A 24 -0.39 1.92 2.06
C CYS A 24 -0.37 3.41 2.37
N GLU A 25 -1.33 4.17 1.82
CA GLU A 25 -1.49 5.59 2.11
C GLU A 25 -2.83 5.84 2.81
N CYS A 26 -2.78 6.63 3.88
CA CYS A 26 -3.94 7.14 4.58
C CYS A 26 -4.23 8.57 4.15
N ASN A 27 -5.48 9.01 4.34
CA ASN A 27 -5.79 10.43 4.20
C ASN A 27 -5.04 11.27 5.25
N ILE A 28 -5.12 12.60 5.13
CA ILE A 28 -4.41 13.53 6.03
C ILE A 28 -4.81 13.40 7.51
N MET A 29 -5.95 12.77 7.82
CA MET A 29 -6.40 12.49 9.18
C MET A 29 -5.88 11.13 9.71
N GLY A 30 -5.07 10.40 8.93
CA GLY A 30 -4.60 9.06 9.26
C GLY A 30 -5.69 7.98 9.15
N GLN A 31 -6.77 8.26 8.41
CA GLN A 31 -7.91 7.35 8.20
C GLN A 31 -8.00 6.89 6.74
N ASN A 32 -8.90 5.94 6.46
CA ASN A 32 -9.17 5.43 5.11
C ASN A 32 -7.91 4.97 4.36
N CYS A 33 -7.00 4.30 5.07
CA CYS A 33 -5.76 3.81 4.53
C CYS A 33 -5.99 2.77 3.43
N ARG A 34 -5.41 2.96 2.25
CA ARG A 34 -5.54 2.05 1.10
C ARG A 34 -4.22 1.81 0.40
N CYS A 35 -4.09 0.64 -0.23
CA CYS A 35 -2.99 0.34 -1.14
C CYS A 35 -3.21 1.05 -2.48
N ASN A 36 -2.93 2.36 -2.53
CA ASN A 36 -3.15 3.20 -3.71
C ASN A 36 -2.02 4.18 -3.99
N HIS A 37 -0.98 4.24 -3.15
CA HIS A 37 0.09 5.19 -3.30
C HIS A 37 1.32 4.52 -3.93
N PRO A 38 1.73 4.88 -5.15
CA PRO A 38 2.93 4.33 -5.75
C PRO A 38 4.18 4.79 -4.98
N LYS A 39 5.10 3.86 -4.75
CA LYS A 39 6.43 4.19 -4.19
C LYS A 39 7.21 5.07 -5.15
N ALA A 40 8.28 5.70 -4.66
CA ALA A 40 9.18 6.43 -5.55
C ALA A 40 9.75 5.47 -6.60
N THR A 41 9.94 5.95 -7.84
CA THR A 41 10.42 5.14 -8.96
C THR A 41 11.71 4.38 -8.61
N SER A 42 12.61 5.03 -7.86
CA SER A 42 13.86 4.44 -7.38
C SER A 42 13.67 3.20 -6.48
N GLU A 43 12.55 3.10 -5.77
CA GLU A 43 12.20 1.95 -4.91
C GLU A 43 11.50 0.82 -5.67
N CYS A 44 11.02 1.12 -6.88
CA CYS A 44 10.29 0.20 -7.74
C CYS A 44 11.20 -0.59 -8.70
N GLU A 45 12.34 -0.01 -9.06
CA GLU A 45 13.27 -0.59 -10.06
C GLU A 45 14.48 -1.31 -9.42
N SER A 46 14.40 -1.68 -8.14
CA SER A 46 15.46 -2.43 -7.44
C SER A 46 15.43 -3.94 -7.68
#